data_AF-A0AAN8FLB8-F1
#
_entry.id   AF-A0AAN8FLB8-F1
#
_cell.length_a   1.000
_cell.length_b   1.000
_cell.length_c   1.000
_cell.angle_alpha   90.00
_cell.angle_beta   90.00
_cell.angle_gamma   90.00
#
_symmetry.space_group_name_H-M   'P 1'
#
loop_
_entity.id
_entity.type
_entity.pdbx_description
1 polymer ?
#
loop_
_entity_poly.entity_id
_entity_poly.type
_entity_poly.pdbx_seq_one_letter_code
_entity_poly.pdbx_strand_id
1 'polypeptide(L)'
;MHYIRFTQHDVDDVIKFLEKDPHALQLVETNLFLNKDEALTFVKGLFSEAIASGVSYLAKTDAHEVVAVRLSTFRTREEAAEEAQ
;
A
#
# COMPACT_ATOMS: atom_id res chain seq x y z
N MET A 1 -16.85 12.42 1.20
CA MET A 1 -15.97 11.21 1.11
C MET A 1 -15.70 10.93 -0.35
N HIS A 2 -14.43 10.85 -0.74
CA HIS A 2 -14.02 10.67 -2.13
C HIS A 2 -13.24 9.36 -2.30
N TYR A 3 -13.55 8.63 -3.37
CA TYR A 3 -12.80 7.46 -3.80
C TYR A 3 -11.87 7.87 -4.93
N ILE A 4 -10.57 7.89 -4.67
CA ILE A 4 -9.56 8.36 -5.62
C ILE A 4 -8.56 7.26 -5.93
N ARG A 5 -7.99 7.30 -7.13
CA ARG A 5 -6.91 6.38 -7.50
C ARG A 5 -5.70 6.65 -6.60
N PHE A 6 -5.05 5.58 -6.13
CA PHE A 6 -3.81 5.70 -5.38
C PHE A 6 -2.67 6.12 -6.31
N THR A 7 -1.99 7.22 -5.97
CA THR A 7 -0.89 7.76 -6.76
C THR A 7 0.35 7.98 -5.92
N GLN A 8 1.47 8.31 -6.57
CA GLN A 8 2.73 8.65 -5.89
C GLN A 8 2.58 9.81 -4.90
N HIS A 9 1.67 10.75 -5.17
CA HIS A 9 1.43 11.90 -4.28
C HIS A 9 0.75 11.54 -2.96
N ASP A 10 0.13 10.36 -2.88
CA ASP A 10 -0.62 9.92 -1.71
C ASP A 10 0.19 9.01 -0.78
N VAL A 11 1.41 8.61 -1.17
CA VAL A 11 2.23 7.65 -0.42
C VAL A 11 2.45 8.08 1.02
N ASP A 12 2.81 9.34 1.25
CA ASP A 12 3.08 9.84 2.59
C ASP A 12 1.82 9.89 3.46
N ASP A 13 0.65 10.16 2.86
CA ASP A 13 -0.63 10.14 3.58
C ASP A 13 -1.02 8.71 3.99
N VAL A 14 -0.77 7.73 3.13
CA VAL A 14 -1.02 6.31 3.42
C VAL A 14 -0.06 5.80 4.49
N ILE A 15 1.22 6.23 4.48
CA ILE A 15 2.17 5.91 5.55
C ILE A 15 1.67 6.43 6.89
N LYS A 16 1.29 7.72 6.96
CA LYS A 16 0.73 8.30 8.19
C LYS A 16 -0.53 7.57 8.66
N PHE A 17 -1.37 7.13 7.73
CA PHE A 17 -2.54 6.33 8.03
C PHE A 17 -2.17 4.99 8.68
N LEU A 18 -1.18 4.27 8.14
CA LEU A 18 -0.69 3.01 8.70
C LEU A 18 0.00 3.21 10.06
N GLU A 19 0.74 4.30 10.25
CA GLU A 19 1.44 4.60 11.50
C GLU A 19 0.48 4.89 12.67
N LYS A 20 -0.69 5.48 12.37
CA LYS A 20 -1.74 5.81 13.35
C LYS A 20 -2.38 4.55 13.97
N ASP A 21 -2.40 3.43 13.25
CA ASP A 21 -2.91 2.17 13.76
C ASP A 21 -1.74 1.30 14.27
N PRO A 22 -1.59 1.11 15.59
CA PRO A 22 -0.50 0.32 16.15
C PRO A 22 -0.54 -1.16 15.75
N HIS A 23 -1.67 -1.66 15.21
CA HIS A 23 -1.84 -3.04 14.80
C HIS A 23 -1.76 -3.24 13.28
N ALA A 24 -1.72 -2.18 12.48
CA ALA A 24 -1.75 -2.28 11.02
C ALA A 24 -0.62 -3.13 10.43
N LEU A 25 0.56 -3.11 11.06
CA LEU A 25 1.74 -3.84 10.60
C LEU A 25 2.05 -5.10 11.44
N GLN A 26 1.26 -5.38 12.48
CA GLN A 26 1.59 -6.42 13.47
C GLN A 26 1.79 -7.81 12.83
N LEU A 27 0.98 -8.17 11.82
CA LEU A 27 1.15 -9.43 11.11
C LEU A 27 2.41 -9.45 10.24
N VAL A 28 2.79 -8.33 9.65
CA VAL A 28 4.03 -8.22 8.86
C VAL A 28 5.24 -8.33 9.79
N GLU A 29 5.23 -7.58 10.89
CA GLU A 29 6.26 -7.63 11.94
C GLU A 29 6.46 -9.06 12.45
N THR A 30 5.38 -9.73 12.84
CA THR A 30 5.44 -11.07 13.45
C THR A 30 5.87 -12.15 12.46
N ASN A 31 5.29 -12.17 11.25
CA ASN A 31 5.56 -13.26 10.30
C ASN A 31 6.89 -13.12 9.56
N LEU A 32 7.38 -11.88 9.41
CA LEU A 32 8.64 -11.59 8.72
C LEU A 32 9.79 -11.28 9.70
N PHE A 33 9.54 -11.33 11.01
CA PHE A 33 10.51 -11.01 12.06
C PHE A 33 11.12 -9.61 11.91
N LEU A 34 10.30 -8.63 11.56
CA LEU A 34 10.69 -7.24 11.33
C LEU A 34 10.28 -6.36 12.51
N ASN A 35 11.06 -5.33 12.79
CA ASN A 35 10.58 -4.22 13.63
C ASN A 35 9.60 -3.33 12.83
N LYS A 36 8.95 -2.38 13.52
CA LYS A 36 7.93 -1.51 12.91
C LYS A 36 8.46 -0.71 11.71
N ASP A 37 9.66 -0.16 11.80
CA ASP A 37 10.25 0.67 10.73
C ASP A 37 10.63 -0.19 9.50
N GLU A 38 11.12 -1.39 9.75
CA GLU A 38 11.41 -2.39 8.71
C GLU A 38 10.12 -2.88 8.03
N ALA A 39 9.08 -3.18 8.81
CA ALA A 39 7.77 -3.59 8.29
C ALA A 39 7.14 -2.47 7.44
N LEU A 40 7.25 -1.22 7.88
CA LEU A 40 6.78 -0.06 7.13
C LEU A 40 7.56 0.09 5.81
N THR A 41 8.89 -0.07 5.86
CA THR A 41 9.75 -0.03 4.66
C THR A 41 9.38 -1.15 3.68
N PHE A 42 9.14 -2.35 4.19
CA PHE A 42 8.70 -3.50 3.39
C PHE A 42 7.38 -3.21 2.67
N VAL A 43 6.35 -2.75 3.41
CA VAL A 43 5.05 -2.40 2.83
C VAL A 43 5.15 -1.25 1.83
N LYS A 44 5.98 -0.23 2.12
CA LYS A 44 6.25 0.88 1.21
C LYS A 44 6.83 0.39 -0.13
N GLY A 45 7.64 -0.66 -0.10
CA GLY A 45 8.17 -1.32 -1.30
C GLY A 45 7.08 -1.82 -2.26
N LEU A 46 5.90 -2.17 -1.73
CA LEU A 46 4.76 -2.66 -2.53
C LEU A 46 3.97 -1.52 -3.19
N PHE A 47 4.15 -0.27 -2.76
CA PHE A 47 3.35 0.85 -3.26
C PHE A 47 3.69 1.20 -4.71
N SER A 48 4.94 1.05 -5.12
CA SER A 48 5.34 1.33 -6.51
C SER A 48 4.60 0.41 -7.49
N GLU A 49 4.55 -0.90 -7.22
CA GLU A 49 3.81 -1.87 -8.03
C GLU A 49 2.29 -1.59 -7.99
N ALA A 50 1.76 -1.31 -6.80
CA ALA A 50 0.34 -0.99 -6.62
C ALA A 50 -0.07 0.27 -7.41
N ILE A 51 0.78 1.31 -7.44
CA ILE A 51 0.57 2.54 -8.21
C ILE A 51 0.72 2.26 -9.70
N ALA A 52 1.77 1.56 -10.11
CA ALA A 52 2.04 1.24 -11.52
C ALA A 52 0.90 0.46 -12.16
N SER A 53 0.26 -0.45 -11.41
CA SER A 53 -0.91 -1.21 -11.88
C SER A 53 -2.16 -0.35 -12.14
N GLY A 54 -2.24 0.85 -11.57
CA GLY A 54 -3.36 1.78 -11.76
C GLY A 54 -4.72 1.34 -11.20
N VAL A 55 -4.77 0.22 -10.47
CA VAL A 55 -6.00 -0.39 -9.93
C VAL A 55 -6.12 -0.32 -8.40
N SER A 56 -5.24 0.44 -7.75
CA SER A 56 -5.30 0.75 -6.31
C SER A 56 -6.06 2.04 -6.03
N TYR A 57 -6.73 2.12 -4.88
CA TYR A 57 -7.62 3.23 -4.55
C TYR A 57 -7.58 3.60 -3.06
N LEU A 58 -7.90 4.86 -2.77
CA LEU A 58 -8.01 5.43 -1.43
C LEU A 58 -9.41 5.99 -1.20
N ALA A 59 -9.89 5.88 0.03
CA ALA A 59 -11.01 6.67 0.52
C ALA A 59 -10.46 7.82 1.38
N LYS A 60 -10.82 9.06 1.01
CA LYS A 60 -10.47 10.27 1.77
C LYS A 60 -11.72 10.98 2.31
N THR A 61 -11.60 11.58 3.50
CA THR A 61 -12.60 12.53 4.03
C THR A 61 -12.59 13.82 3.23
N ASP A 62 -13.55 14.71 3.49
CA ASP A 62 -13.60 16.04 2.86
C ASP A 62 -12.45 16.95 3.35
N ALA A 63 -11.81 16.60 4.47
CA ALA A 63 -10.58 17.22 4.98
C ALA A 63 -9.30 16.58 4.40
N HIS A 64 -9.42 15.74 3.36
CA HIS A 64 -8.33 15.03 2.69
C HIS A 64 -7.58 13.98 3.55
N GLU A 65 -8.17 13.53 4.66
CA GLU A 65 -7.57 12.46 5.47
C GLU A 65 -7.89 11.08 4.89
N VAL A 66 -6.88 10.22 4.77
CA VAL A 66 -7.07 8.82 4.36
C VAL A 66 -7.76 8.04 5.48
N VAL A 67 -8.86 7.37 5.14
CA VAL A 67 -9.62 6.52 6.09
C VAL A 67 -9.61 5.04 5.69
N ALA A 68 -9.31 4.76 4.43
CA ALA A 68 -9.13 3.40 3.95
C ALA A 68 -8.23 3.39 2.70
N VAL A 69 -7.47 2.31 2.55
CA VAL A 69 -6.64 2.03 1.38
C VAL A 69 -6.95 0.63 0.86
N ARG A 70 -7.12 0.52 -0.45
CA ARG A 70 -7.17 -0.76 -1.15
C ARG A 70 -5.97 -0.83 -2.07
N LEU A 71 -5.01 -1.66 -1.71
CA LEU A 71 -3.88 -2.01 -2.56
C LEU A 71 -4.28 -3.20 -3.43
N SER A 72 -3.99 -3.10 -4.71
CA SER A 72 -4.23 -4.14 -5.70
C SER A 72 -3.15 -4.04 -6.75
N THR A 73 -2.66 -5.19 -7.20
CA THR A 73 -1.78 -5.29 -8.36
C THR A 73 -2.55 -6.01 -9.46
N PHE A 74 -2.23 -5.64 -10.71
CA PHE A 74 -2.73 -6.33 -11.89
C PHE A 74 -1.50 -6.82 -12.64
N ARG A 75 -1.50 -8.09 -13.01
CA ARG A 75 -0.45 -8.69 -13.83
C ARG A 75 -1.06 -9.28 -15.07
N THR A 76 -0.44 -9.02 -16.20
CA THR A 76 -0.73 -9.71 -17.45
C THR A 76 -0.21 -11.15 -17.39
N ARG A 77 -0.71 -12.02 -18.28
CA ARG A 77 -0.22 -13.39 -18.40
C ARG A 77 1.26 -13.45 -18.81
N GLU A 78 1.71 -12.46 -19.56
CA GLU A 78 3.09 -12.36 -20.06
C GLU A 78 4.05 -11.99 -18.92
N GLU A 79 3.74 -10.96 -18.12
CA GLU A 79 4.52 -10.60 -16.93
C GLU A 79 4.63 -11.76 -15.92
N ALA A 80 3.54 -12.50 -15.71
CA ALA A 80 3.55 -13.67 -14.83
C ALA A 80 4.42 -14.82 -15.36
N ALA A 81 4.62 -14.91 -16.68
CA ALA A 81 5.44 -15.95 -17.30
C ALA A 81 6.95 -15.59 -17.28
N GLU A 82 7.29 -14.30 -17.34
CA GLU A 82 8.67 -13.81 -17.30
C GLU A 82 9.32 -13.96 -15.91
N GLU A 83 8.57 -13.78 -14.81
CA GLU A 83 9.09 -13.94 -13.44
C GLU A 83 9.26 -15.42 -12.99
N ALA A 84 8.63 -16.36 -13.70
CA ALA A 84 8.65 -17.78 -13.35
C ALA A 84 9.87 -18.54 -13.92
N GLN A 85 10.72 -17.87 -14.70
CA GLN A 85 11.94 -18.41 -15.32
C GLN A 85 13.19 -18.00 -14.56
#